data_AF-A0A7C5TUK6-F1
#
_entry.id   AF-A0A7C5TUK6-F1
#
_cell.length_a   1.000
_cell.length_b   1.000
_cell.length_c   1.000
_cell.angle_alpha   90.00
_cell.angle_beta   90.00
_cell.angle_gamma   90.00
#
_symmetry.space_group_name_H-M   'P 1'
#
loop_
_entity.id
_entity.type
_entity.pdbx_description
1 polymer ?
#
loop_
_entity_poly.entity_id
_entity_poly.type
_entity_poly.pdbx_seq_one_letter_code
_entity_poly.pdbx_strand_id
1 'polypeptide(L)'
;MSLGRIEHNIMAVLELLMGVEENLSMLYSRLRFLSKDPRHKMIFGYLSMETLSHRIFLEELLEHNLDKYKTSLEEFKDVIEVLGRSFRDVRDLYIRSFETYELRQLIETAMKLENIIKDLLATYSVLQEFHKDDEEVVKILNLLTEDSSRHLDILRSFVSNSK
;
A
#
# COMPACT_ATOMS: atom_id res chain seq x y z
N MET A 1 11.42 17.49 31.11
CA MET A 1 10.34 17.78 30.16
C MET A 1 10.56 16.91 28.92
N SER A 2 9.71 15.91 28.69
CA SER A 2 9.75 15.03 27.52
C SER A 2 8.32 14.98 26.95
N LEU A 3 7.95 16.03 26.24
CA LEU A 3 6.59 16.25 25.71
C LEU A 3 6.46 15.92 24.21
N GLY A 4 7.41 15.21 23.60
CA GLY A 4 7.47 15.08 22.13
C GLY A 4 7.54 13.67 21.54
N ARG A 5 7.21 12.60 22.28
CA ARG A 5 7.43 11.21 21.78
C ARG A 5 6.17 10.33 21.67
N ILE A 6 4.98 10.83 22.00
CA ILE A 6 3.75 10.02 22.10
C ILE A 6 2.71 10.39 21.02
N GLU A 7 2.89 11.49 20.28
CA GLU A 7 1.95 11.92 19.22
C GLU A 7 2.30 11.40 17.81
N HIS A 8 3.36 10.59 17.66
CA HIS A 8 4.04 10.41 16.36
C HIS A 8 3.79 9.07 15.65
N ASN A 9 3.00 8.13 16.21
CA ASN A 9 3.02 6.74 15.71
C ASN A 9 1.92 6.42 14.69
N ILE A 10 0.68 6.84 14.91
CA ILE A 10 -0.37 6.74 13.89
C ILE A 10 0.01 7.59 12.68
N MET A 11 0.51 8.80 12.93
CA MET A 11 1.05 9.67 11.89
C MET A 11 2.16 8.98 11.10
N ALA A 12 3.15 8.37 11.77
CA ALA A 12 4.21 7.62 11.09
C ALA A 12 3.67 6.40 10.32
N VAL A 13 2.66 5.70 10.83
CA VAL A 13 2.00 4.58 10.13
C VAL A 13 1.30 5.09 8.86
N LEU A 14 0.50 6.15 8.95
CA LEU A 14 -0.19 6.75 7.82
C LEU A 14 0.80 7.32 6.79
N GLU A 15 1.86 8.00 7.23
CA GLU A 15 2.95 8.48 6.35
C GLU A 15 3.66 7.34 5.63
N LEU A 16 3.98 6.26 6.34
CA LEU A 16 4.57 5.07 5.72
C LEU A 16 3.60 4.40 4.74
N LEU A 17 2.31 4.28 5.08
CA LEU A 17 1.29 3.76 4.18
C LEU A 17 1.19 4.60 2.90
N MET A 18 1.08 5.93 3.04
CA MET A 18 1.08 6.85 1.89
C MET A 18 2.33 6.68 1.03
N GLY A 19 3.50 6.53 1.67
CA GLY A 19 4.74 6.25 0.98
C GLY A 19 4.73 4.91 0.23
N VAL A 20 4.15 3.85 0.81
CA VAL A 20 4.00 2.55 0.14
C VAL A 20 3.04 2.67 -1.05
N GLU A 21 1.87 3.26 -0.87
CA GLU A 21 0.88 3.47 -1.95
C GLU A 21 1.45 4.32 -3.09
N GLU A 22 2.15 5.42 -2.79
CA GLU A 22 2.82 6.23 -3.82
C GLU A 22 3.84 5.41 -4.62
N ASN A 23 4.71 4.65 -3.94
CA ASN A 23 5.72 3.84 -4.61
C ASN A 23 5.09 2.69 -5.40
N LEU A 24 3.99 2.10 -4.92
CA LEU A 24 3.23 1.10 -5.64
C LEU A 24 2.64 1.70 -6.92
N SER A 25 2.05 2.89 -6.84
CA SER A 25 1.47 3.57 -8.00
C SER A 25 2.54 3.85 -9.05
N MET A 26 3.70 4.33 -8.63
CA MET A 26 4.85 4.57 -9.51
C MET A 26 5.37 3.28 -10.13
N LEU A 27 5.47 2.20 -9.36
CA LEU A 27 5.89 0.89 -9.85
C LEU A 27 4.89 0.32 -10.86
N TYR A 28 3.60 0.34 -10.56
CA TYR A 28 2.57 -0.10 -11.51
C TYR A 28 2.59 0.71 -12.81
N SER A 29 2.70 2.03 -12.71
CA SER A 29 2.86 2.90 -13.88
C SER A 29 4.08 2.49 -14.73
N ARG A 30 5.19 2.18 -14.07
CA ARG A 30 6.39 1.69 -14.74
C ARG A 30 6.19 0.32 -15.39
N LEU A 31 5.60 -0.65 -14.71
CA LEU A 31 5.29 -1.98 -15.26
C LEU A 31 4.36 -1.89 -16.47
N ARG A 32 3.41 -0.94 -16.48
CA ARG A 32 2.59 -0.63 -17.65
C ARG A 32 3.44 -0.22 -18.86
N PHE A 33 4.45 0.64 -18.69
CA PHE A 33 5.31 1.04 -19.80
C PHE A 33 6.26 -0.05 -20.26
N LEU A 34 6.75 -0.87 -19.32
CA LEU A 34 7.71 -1.94 -19.59
C LEU A 34 7.05 -3.20 -20.17
N SER A 35 5.74 -3.37 -20.04
CA SER A 35 5.03 -4.51 -20.63
C SER A 35 4.84 -4.34 -22.14
N LYS A 36 4.94 -5.44 -22.89
CA LYS A 36 4.62 -5.50 -24.33
C LYS A 36 3.14 -5.77 -24.61
N ASP A 37 2.45 -6.51 -23.73
CA ASP A 37 1.05 -6.92 -23.92
C ASP A 37 0.07 -5.80 -23.48
N PRO A 38 -0.83 -5.33 -24.37
CA PRO A 38 -1.83 -4.31 -24.04
C PRO A 38 -2.71 -4.64 -22.82
N ARG A 39 -3.02 -5.92 -22.57
CA ARG A 39 -3.84 -6.34 -21.44
C ARG A 39 -3.11 -6.10 -20.12
N HIS A 40 -1.81 -6.40 -20.07
CA HIS A 40 -0.99 -6.12 -18.89
C HIS A 40 -0.84 -4.60 -18.68
N LYS A 41 -0.73 -3.83 -19.78
CA LYS A 41 -0.71 -2.36 -19.69
C LYS A 41 -2.00 -1.83 -19.06
N MET A 42 -3.14 -2.40 -19.41
CA MET A 42 -4.43 -2.03 -18.83
C MET A 42 -4.49 -2.40 -17.34
N ILE A 43 -4.09 -3.62 -16.99
CA ILE A 43 -4.06 -4.09 -15.59
C ILE A 43 -3.20 -3.17 -14.73
N PHE A 44 -1.93 -2.97 -15.10
CA PHE A 44 -1.02 -2.15 -14.31
C PHE A 44 -1.39 -0.66 -14.37
N GLY A 45 -2.00 -0.19 -15.45
CA GLY A 45 -2.55 1.17 -15.51
C GLY A 45 -3.70 1.38 -14.52
N TYR A 46 -4.62 0.41 -14.43
CA TYR A 46 -5.71 0.43 -13.46
C TYR A 46 -5.18 0.41 -12.03
N LEU A 47 -4.30 -0.53 -11.69
CA LEU A 47 -3.71 -0.63 -10.36
C LEU A 47 -2.96 0.66 -9.96
N SER A 48 -2.21 1.27 -10.90
CA SER A 48 -1.52 2.53 -10.65
C SER A 48 -2.46 3.66 -10.25
N MET A 49 -3.61 3.78 -10.92
CA MET A 49 -4.59 4.84 -10.64
C MET A 49 -5.28 4.62 -9.29
N GLU A 50 -5.74 3.41 -9.00
CA GLU A 50 -6.44 3.11 -7.75
C GLU A 50 -5.54 3.32 -6.53
N THR A 51 -4.30 2.83 -6.60
CA THR A 51 -3.29 3.02 -5.54
C THR A 51 -2.94 4.51 -5.34
N LEU A 52 -2.99 5.34 -6.39
CA LEU A 52 -2.85 6.79 -6.22
C LEU A 52 -4.07 7.41 -5.50
N SER A 53 -5.28 6.92 -5.77
CA SER A 53 -6.48 7.33 -5.03
C SER A 53 -6.43 6.90 -3.55
N HIS A 54 -5.84 5.74 -3.25
CA HIS A 54 -5.63 5.27 -1.87
C HIS A 54 -4.81 6.24 -1.05
N ARG A 55 -3.76 6.82 -1.65
CA ARG A 55 -2.98 7.88 -1.01
C ARG A 55 -3.86 9.08 -0.62
N ILE A 56 -4.79 9.51 -1.46
CA ILE A 56 -5.67 10.66 -1.17
C ILE A 56 -6.53 10.36 0.06
N PHE A 57 -7.12 9.16 0.13
CA PHE A 57 -7.88 8.73 1.31
C PHE A 57 -7.03 8.63 2.58
N LEU A 58 -5.77 8.23 2.45
CA LEU A 58 -4.83 8.22 3.58
C LEU A 58 -4.42 9.63 4.02
N GLU A 59 -4.33 10.58 3.09
CA GLU A 59 -4.13 12.01 3.41
C GLU A 59 -5.35 12.56 4.17
N GLU A 60 -6.57 12.24 3.76
CA GLU A 60 -7.80 12.59 4.49
C GLU A 60 -7.80 12.01 5.91
N LEU A 61 -7.39 10.74 6.06
CA LEU A 61 -7.23 10.13 7.38
C LEU A 61 -6.17 10.85 8.20
N LEU A 62 -5.02 11.22 7.61
CA LEU A 62 -3.97 11.93 8.31
C LEU A 62 -4.51 13.24 8.89
N GLU A 63 -5.20 14.03 8.07
CA GLU A 63 -5.78 15.32 8.46
C GLU A 63 -6.82 15.16 9.59
N HIS A 64 -7.67 14.14 9.52
CA HIS A 64 -8.66 13.85 10.57
C HIS A 64 -8.04 13.42 11.90
N ASN A 65 -6.84 12.83 11.87
CA ASN A 65 -6.16 12.28 13.03
C ASN A 65 -5.19 13.26 13.72
N LEU A 66 -4.87 14.40 13.10
CA LEU A 66 -3.86 15.37 13.59
C LEU A 66 -4.07 15.82 15.04
N ASP A 67 -5.32 15.97 15.47
CA ASP A 67 -5.65 16.50 16.80
C ASP A 67 -6.21 15.45 17.78
N LYS A 68 -6.51 14.24 17.30
CA LYS A 68 -7.38 13.29 18.04
C LYS A 68 -6.65 12.18 18.80
N TYR A 69 -5.44 11.78 18.40
CA TYR A 69 -4.85 10.53 18.90
C TYR A 69 -3.43 10.70 19.42
N LYS A 70 -3.24 10.43 20.72
CA LYS A 70 -1.92 10.30 21.37
C LYS A 70 -1.69 8.83 21.71
N THR A 71 -0.98 8.09 20.87
CA THR A 71 -0.72 6.66 21.07
C THR A 71 0.73 6.36 21.43
N SER A 72 0.95 5.39 22.33
CA SER A 72 2.30 5.04 22.74
C SER A 72 3.06 4.32 21.62
N LEU A 73 4.39 4.46 21.57
CA LEU A 73 5.28 3.89 20.53
C LEU A 73 5.22 2.35 20.46
N GLU A 74 4.82 1.68 21.53
CA GLU A 74 4.78 0.22 21.56
C GLU A 74 3.64 -0.38 20.72
N GLU A 75 2.51 0.30 20.61
CA GLU A 75 1.30 -0.26 19.98
C GLU A 75 1.44 -0.46 18.46
N PHE A 76 2.28 0.33 17.80
CA PHE A 76 2.45 0.30 16.34
C PHE A 76 3.83 -0.14 15.88
N LYS A 77 4.73 -0.56 16.79
CA LYS A 77 6.10 -0.91 16.43
C LYS A 77 6.16 -1.99 15.35
N ASP A 78 5.37 -3.05 15.50
CA ASP A 78 5.35 -4.16 14.55
C ASP A 78 4.76 -3.74 13.19
N VAL A 79 3.73 -2.88 13.22
CA VAL A 79 3.13 -2.29 12.00
C VAL A 79 4.15 -1.43 11.25
N ILE A 80 4.85 -0.55 11.96
CA ILE A 80 5.90 0.30 11.39
C ILE A 80 7.02 -0.55 10.79
N GLU A 81 7.41 -1.65 11.45
CA GLU A 81 8.44 -2.55 10.92
C GLU A 81 7.99 -3.24 9.63
N VAL A 82 6.75 -3.75 9.60
CA VAL A 82 6.11 -4.35 8.42
C VAL A 82 6.07 -3.35 7.27
N LEU A 83 5.50 -2.17 7.49
CA LEU A 83 5.41 -1.13 6.46
C LEU A 83 6.78 -0.66 5.98
N GLY A 84 7.76 -0.54 6.90
CA GLY A 84 9.12 -0.20 6.55
C GLY A 84 9.77 -1.24 5.63
N ARG A 85 9.47 -2.54 5.81
CA ARG A 85 9.88 -3.60 4.88
C ARG A 85 9.16 -3.47 3.55
N SER A 86 7.83 -3.34 3.54
CA SER A 86 7.03 -3.17 2.32
C SER A 86 7.50 -1.98 1.49
N PHE A 87 7.78 -0.85 2.14
CA PHE A 87 8.32 0.35 1.49
C PHE A 87 9.66 0.07 0.79
N ARG A 88 10.58 -0.60 1.49
CA ARG A 88 11.88 -0.97 0.91
C ARG A 88 11.71 -1.95 -0.25
N ASP A 89 10.83 -2.93 -0.12
CA ASP A 89 10.60 -3.95 -1.14
C ASP A 89 10.01 -3.34 -2.42
N VAL A 90 9.01 -2.46 -2.30
CA VAL A 90 8.44 -1.75 -3.45
C VAL A 90 9.50 -0.86 -4.10
N ARG A 91 10.28 -0.12 -3.30
CA ARG A 91 11.35 0.75 -3.81
C ARG A 91 12.42 -0.06 -4.54
N ASP A 92 12.82 -1.21 -4.01
CA ASP A 92 13.80 -2.09 -4.63
C ASP A 92 13.28 -2.67 -5.95
N LEU A 93 11.99 -3.06 -6.00
CA LEU A 93 11.33 -3.47 -7.24
C LEU A 93 11.31 -2.34 -8.27
N TYR A 94 10.97 -1.12 -7.84
CA TYR A 94 10.97 0.05 -8.71
C TYR A 94 12.35 0.37 -9.26
N ILE A 95 13.38 0.35 -8.40
CA ILE A 95 14.76 0.55 -8.82
C ILE A 95 15.12 -0.52 -9.84
N ARG A 96 14.95 -1.80 -9.56
CA ARG A 96 15.33 -2.88 -10.48
C ARG A 96 14.58 -2.88 -11.81
N SER A 97 13.50 -2.11 -11.94
CA SER A 97 12.70 -2.01 -13.16
C SER A 97 13.27 -1.02 -14.20
N PHE A 98 14.47 -1.29 -14.74
CA PHE A 98 15.16 -0.36 -15.67
C PHE A 98 15.01 -0.68 -17.16
N GLU A 99 14.65 -1.91 -17.53
CA GLU A 99 14.55 -2.37 -18.92
C GLU A 99 13.21 -3.05 -19.20
N THR A 100 12.89 -3.32 -20.46
CA THR A 100 11.64 -4.00 -20.85
C THR A 100 11.48 -5.31 -20.08
N TYR A 101 10.32 -5.53 -19.46
CA TYR A 101 10.07 -6.77 -18.73
C TYR A 101 9.57 -7.83 -19.68
N GLU A 102 10.26 -8.98 -19.69
CA GLU A 102 9.68 -10.21 -20.22
C GLU A 102 8.59 -10.71 -19.26
N LEU A 103 7.63 -11.48 -19.79
CA LEU A 103 6.46 -11.95 -19.03
C LEU A 103 6.83 -12.59 -17.70
N ARG A 104 7.89 -13.40 -17.69
CA ARG A 104 8.40 -14.05 -16.48
C ARG A 104 8.76 -13.04 -15.37
N GLN A 105 9.42 -11.94 -15.73
CA GLN A 105 9.80 -10.90 -14.75
C GLN A 105 8.57 -10.17 -14.21
N LEU A 106 7.54 -9.96 -15.04
CA LEU A 106 6.25 -9.40 -14.60
C LEU A 106 5.57 -10.33 -13.60
N ILE A 107 5.55 -11.64 -13.86
CA ILE A 107 4.98 -12.65 -12.94
C ILE A 107 5.73 -12.65 -11.61
N GLU A 108 7.07 -12.71 -11.64
CA GLU A 108 7.90 -12.71 -10.42
C GLU A 108 7.69 -11.43 -9.60
N THR A 109 7.48 -10.30 -10.27
CA THR A 109 7.16 -9.02 -9.61
C THR A 109 5.75 -9.04 -9.03
N ALA A 110 4.76 -9.50 -9.79
CA ALA A 110 3.37 -9.61 -9.31
C ALA A 110 3.26 -10.49 -8.05
N MET A 111 3.97 -11.63 -8.01
CA MET A 111 3.99 -12.50 -6.82
C MET A 111 4.59 -11.81 -5.58
N LYS A 112 5.58 -10.93 -5.75
CA LYS A 112 6.14 -10.13 -4.64
C LYS A 112 5.16 -9.05 -4.20
N LEU A 113 4.49 -8.40 -5.14
CA LEU A 113 3.46 -7.40 -4.87
C LEU A 113 2.28 -7.99 -4.11
N GLU A 114 1.90 -9.24 -4.36
CA GLU A 114 0.87 -9.92 -3.56
C GLU A 114 1.19 -9.93 -2.06
N ASN A 115 2.46 -10.09 -1.67
CA ASN A 115 2.86 -10.09 -0.26
C ASN A 115 2.80 -8.69 0.34
N ILE A 116 3.24 -7.68 -0.41
CA ILE A 116 3.13 -6.27 0.01
C ILE A 116 1.66 -5.89 0.23
N ILE A 117 0.74 -6.30 -0.66
CA ILE A 117 -0.69 -6.02 -0.49
C ILE A 117 -1.26 -6.73 0.75
N LYS A 118 -0.83 -7.95 1.06
CA LYS A 118 -1.25 -8.63 2.30
C LYS A 118 -0.79 -7.87 3.55
N ASP A 119 0.42 -7.32 3.53
CA ASP A 119 0.94 -6.50 4.62
C ASP A 119 0.11 -5.20 4.79
N LEU A 120 -0.33 -4.58 3.68
CA LEU A 120 -1.24 -3.44 3.70
C LEU A 120 -2.61 -3.80 4.28
N LEU A 121 -3.21 -4.91 3.81
CA LEU A 121 -4.50 -5.40 4.33
C LEU A 121 -4.45 -5.69 5.83
N ALA A 122 -3.37 -6.31 6.31
CA ALA A 122 -3.16 -6.54 7.74
C ALA A 122 -3.06 -5.21 8.50
N THR A 123 -2.37 -4.22 7.92
CA THR A 123 -2.25 -2.89 8.52
C THR A 123 -3.60 -2.18 8.61
N TYR A 124 -4.42 -2.22 7.55
CA TYR A 124 -5.77 -1.64 7.57
C TYR A 124 -6.64 -2.28 8.64
N SER A 125 -6.57 -3.60 8.80
CA SER A 125 -7.28 -4.30 9.87
C SER A 125 -6.86 -3.84 11.27
N VAL A 126 -5.57 -3.61 11.51
CA VAL A 126 -5.08 -3.07 12.79
C VAL A 126 -5.60 -1.66 13.02
N LEU A 127 -5.55 -0.81 12.00
CA LEU A 127 -6.08 0.56 12.09
C LEU A 127 -7.59 0.57 12.34
N GLN A 128 -8.36 -0.34 11.74
CA GLN A 128 -9.80 -0.45 11.96
C GLN A 128 -10.14 -0.83 13.40
N GLU A 129 -9.43 -1.80 14.00
CA GLU A 129 -9.65 -2.15 15.40
C GLU A 129 -9.31 -0.98 16.33
N PHE A 130 -8.22 -0.26 16.01
CA PHE A 130 -7.81 0.90 16.80
C PHE A 130 -8.82 2.05 16.72
N HIS A 131 -9.39 2.28 15.54
CA HIS A 131 -10.35 3.36 15.27
C HIS A 131 -11.81 2.88 15.25
N LYS A 132 -12.14 1.75 15.88
CA LYS A 132 -13.47 1.11 15.76
C LYS A 132 -14.65 2.00 16.15
N ASP A 133 -14.42 3.01 16.97
CA ASP A 133 -15.43 3.97 17.43
C ASP A 133 -15.48 5.26 16.58
N ASP A 134 -14.63 5.38 15.56
CA ASP A 134 -14.59 6.50 14.60
C ASP A 134 -15.16 6.05 13.25
N GLU A 135 -16.47 6.21 13.08
CA GLU A 135 -17.22 5.71 11.91
C GLU A 135 -16.65 6.19 10.56
N GLU A 136 -16.16 7.44 10.52
CA GLU A 136 -15.60 8.04 9.31
C GLU A 136 -14.27 7.38 8.93
N VAL A 137 -13.38 7.17 9.92
CA VAL A 137 -12.11 6.47 9.72
C VAL A 137 -12.35 5.03 9.30
N VAL A 138 -13.24 4.32 9.99
CA VAL A 138 -13.57 2.92 9.68
C VAL A 138 -14.13 2.78 8.26
N LYS A 139 -14.98 3.72 7.81
CA LYS A 139 -15.52 3.74 6.46
C LYS A 139 -14.42 3.87 5.40
N ILE A 140 -13.47 4.78 5.60
CA ILE A 140 -12.34 4.95 4.67
C ILE A 140 -11.46 3.70 4.64
N LEU A 141 -11.13 3.14 5.81
CA LEU A 141 -10.30 1.93 5.90
C LEU A 141 -10.99 0.70 5.27
N ASN A 142 -12.32 0.60 5.37
CA ASN A 142 -13.08 -0.45 4.68
C ASN A 142 -12.94 -0.33 3.16
N LEU A 143 -13.07 0.88 2.61
CA LEU A 143 -12.90 1.12 1.18
C LEU A 143 -11.48 0.75 0.71
N LEU A 144 -10.45 1.16 1.46
CA LEU A 144 -9.06 0.79 1.17
C LEU A 144 -8.85 -0.73 1.21
N THR A 145 -9.48 -1.41 2.17
CA THR A 145 -9.41 -2.87 2.33
C THR A 145 -10.08 -3.61 1.18
N GLU A 146 -11.27 -3.19 0.78
CA GLU A 146 -12.01 -3.77 -0.34
C GLU A 146 -11.22 -3.63 -1.64
N ASP A 147 -10.72 -2.42 -1.94
CA ASP A 147 -9.95 -2.15 -3.14
C ASP A 147 -8.62 -2.92 -3.16
N SER A 148 -7.89 -2.94 -2.05
CA SER A 148 -6.64 -3.70 -1.94
C SER A 148 -6.87 -5.21 -2.08
N SER A 149 -8.01 -5.72 -1.61
CA SER A 149 -8.40 -7.12 -1.83
C SER A 149 -8.65 -7.40 -3.32
N ARG A 150 -9.34 -6.48 -4.02
CA ARG A 150 -9.52 -6.57 -5.48
C ARG A 150 -8.17 -6.54 -6.21
N HIS A 151 -7.23 -5.69 -5.78
CA HIS A 151 -5.87 -5.65 -6.35
C HIS A 151 -5.15 -6.99 -6.20
N LEU A 152 -5.24 -7.62 -5.02
CA LEU A 152 -4.66 -8.93 -4.76
C LEU A 152 -5.23 -10.00 -5.71
N ASP A 153 -6.54 -10.00 -5.92
CA ASP A 153 -7.20 -10.94 -6.83
C ASP A 153 -6.83 -10.72 -8.29
N ILE A 154 -6.67 -9.45 -8.70
CA ILE A 154 -6.17 -9.09 -10.03
C ILE A 154 -4.75 -9.61 -10.24
N LEU A 155 -3.84 -9.42 -9.29
CA LEU A 155 -2.47 -9.92 -9.38
C LEU A 155 -2.42 -11.45 -9.43
N ARG A 156 -3.19 -12.13 -8.60
CA ARG A 156 -3.31 -13.61 -8.61
C ARG A 156 -3.85 -14.13 -9.93
N SER A 157 -4.86 -13.45 -10.47
CA SER A 157 -5.43 -13.78 -11.78
C SER A 157 -4.41 -13.57 -12.89
N PHE A 158 -3.66 -12.46 -12.85
CA PHE A 158 -2.57 -12.19 -13.78
C PHE A 158 -1.49 -13.29 -13.73
N VAL A 159 -1.03 -13.68 -12.53
CA VAL A 159 -0.06 -14.76 -12.34
C VAL A 159 -0.60 -16.09 -12.87
N SER A 160 -1.85 -16.41 -12.58
CA SER A 160 -2.47 -17.69 -12.97
C SER A 160 -2.70 -17.80 -14.48
N ASN A 161 -3.10 -16.70 -15.13
CA ASN A 161 -3.36 -16.64 -16.57
C ASN A 161 -2.07 -16.50 -17.42
N SER A 162 -0.92 -16.30 -16.77
CA SER A 162 0.38 -16.12 -17.44
C SER A 162 1.32 -17.31 -17.26
N LYS A 163 0.88 -18.37 -16.56
CA LYS A 163 1.56 -19.67 -16.45
C LYS A 163 1.14 -20.58 -17.61
#